data_AF-A0A3A1NEX6-F1
#
_entry.id   AF-A0A3A1NEX6-F1
#
_cell.length_a   1.000
_cell.length_b   1.000
_cell.length_c   1.000
_cell.angle_alpha   90.00
_cell.angle_beta   90.00
_cell.angle_gamma   90.00
#
_symmetry.space_group_name_H-M   'P 1'
#
loop_
_entity.id
_entity.type
_entity.pdbx_description
1 polymer ?
#
loop_
_entity_poly.entity_id
_entity_poly.type
_entity_poly.pdbx_seq_one_letter_code
_entity_poly.pdbx_strand_id
1 'polypeptide(L)'
;MSFLSKNVVPDTRGRIFTTNAETMDDLAEIKRQLLKMKGIDEVSIDHKKYPKELVVRTSKMVSVENIQKEVGKLGFDIIPKGIFAI
;
A
#
# COMPACT_ATOMS: atom_id res chain seq x y z
N MET A 1 -3.40 19.82 -3.91
CA MET A 1 -3.84 18.41 -3.81
C MET A 1 -4.18 17.91 -5.21
N SER A 2 -3.54 16.84 -5.69
CA SER A 2 -3.75 16.30 -7.04
C SER A 2 -4.61 15.03 -7.00
N PHE A 3 -5.33 14.74 -8.08
CA PHE A 3 -6.08 13.48 -8.24
C PHE A 3 -5.16 12.25 -8.05
N LEU A 4 -3.92 12.34 -8.54
CA LEU A 4 -2.91 11.29 -8.41
C LEU A 4 -2.42 11.12 -6.97
N SER A 5 -2.47 12.17 -6.13
CA SER A 5 -2.10 12.00 -4.71
C SER A 5 -3.17 11.28 -3.90
N LYS A 6 -4.43 11.25 -4.38
CA LYS A 6 -5.56 10.62 -3.68
C LYS A 6 -5.86 9.19 -4.16
N ASN A 7 -5.34 8.78 -5.31
CA ASN A 7 -5.65 7.50 -5.93
C ASN A 7 -4.39 6.70 -6.31
N VAL A 8 -4.47 5.39 -6.18
CA VAL A 8 -3.55 4.44 -6.81
C VAL A 8 -4.09 4.17 -8.21
N VAL A 9 -3.29 4.51 -9.22
CA VAL A 9 -3.64 4.34 -10.63
C VAL A 9 -3.19 2.94 -11.06
N PRO A 10 -3.99 2.23 -11.87
CA PRO A 10 -3.56 0.97 -12.44
C PRO A 10 -2.37 1.19 -13.37
N ASP A 11 -1.20 0.70 -12.97
CA ASP A 11 0.07 0.81 -13.68
C ASP A 11 1.03 -0.30 -13.21
N THR A 12 2.05 -0.58 -14.02
CA THR A 12 3.07 -1.61 -13.77
C THR A 12 3.99 -1.28 -12.59
N ARG A 13 4.19 0.00 -12.29
CA ARG A 13 5.09 0.47 -11.23
C ARG A 13 4.48 0.37 -9.82
N GLY A 14 3.17 0.50 -9.72
CA GLY A 14 2.48 0.63 -8.43
C GLY A 14 2.83 1.89 -7.66
N ARG A 15 2.26 2.01 -6.46
CA ARG A 15 2.45 3.15 -5.57
C ARG A 15 3.16 2.74 -4.29
N ILE A 16 4.08 3.59 -3.82
CA ILE A 16 4.84 3.36 -2.59
C ILE A 16 4.09 3.92 -1.38
N PHE A 17 3.99 3.09 -0.36
CA PHE A 17 3.49 3.41 0.96
C PHE A 17 4.54 3.08 2.02
N THR A 18 4.51 3.82 3.12
CA THR A 18 5.25 3.51 4.34
C THR A 18 4.28 3.11 5.42
N THR A 19 4.65 2.15 6.27
CA THR A 19 3.84 1.72 7.42
C THR A 19 4.64 1.75 8.71
N ASN A 20 3.93 1.85 9.84
CA ASN A 20 4.49 1.70 11.18
C ASN A 20 4.62 0.23 11.63
N ALA A 21 4.21 -0.75 10.82
CA ALA A 21 4.42 -2.16 11.11
C ALA A 21 5.93 -2.51 11.11
N GLU A 22 6.39 -3.17 12.17
CA GLU A 22 7.80 -3.48 12.39
C GLU A 22 8.12 -4.96 12.13
N THR A 23 7.19 -5.86 12.47
CA THR A 23 7.41 -7.30 12.38
C THR A 23 7.03 -7.85 11.00
N MET A 24 7.62 -9.00 10.66
CA MET A 24 7.30 -9.71 9.41
C MET A 24 5.86 -10.23 9.40
N ASP A 25 5.32 -10.60 10.56
CA ASP A 25 3.95 -11.11 10.69
C ASP A 25 2.92 -10.00 10.46
N ASP A 26 3.16 -8.81 11.03
CA ASP A 26 2.32 -7.61 10.80
C ASP A 26 2.29 -7.24 9.32
N LEU A 27 3.47 -7.20 8.69
CA LEU A 27 3.63 -6.91 7.27
C LEU A 27 2.93 -7.95 6.39
N ALA A 28 2.99 -9.23 6.76
CA ALA A 28 2.29 -10.30 6.07
C ALA A 28 0.77 -10.20 6.26
N GLU A 29 0.29 -9.75 7.41
CA GLU A 29 -1.13 -9.50 7.66
C GLU A 29 -1.66 -8.32 6.84
N ILE A 30 -0.94 -7.20 6.83
CA ILE A 30 -1.26 -6.04 5.98
C ILE A 30 -1.34 -6.46 4.52
N LYS A 31 -0.33 -7.19 4.03
CA LYS A 31 -0.31 -7.72 2.66
C LYS A 31 -1.55 -8.59 2.36
N ARG A 32 -1.87 -9.54 3.26
CA ARG A 32 -3.04 -10.42 3.09
C ARG A 32 -4.34 -9.64 3.08
N GLN A 33 -4.48 -8.60 3.91
CA GLN A 33 -5.68 -7.78 3.96
C GLN A 33 -5.85 -6.94 2.69
N LEU A 34 -4.77 -6.32 2.21
CA LEU A 34 -4.79 -5.54 0.97
C LEU A 34 -5.10 -6.42 -0.25
N LEU A 35 -4.55 -7.63 -0.35
CA LEU A 35 -4.85 -8.55 -1.46
C LEU A 35 -6.33 -9.00 -1.52
N LYS A 36 -7.09 -8.87 -0.43
CA LYS A 36 -8.55 -9.12 -0.45
C LYS A 36 -9.33 -7.97 -1.08
N MET A 37 -8.74 -6.79 -1.19
CA MET A 37 -9.42 -5.64 -1.78
C MET A 37 -9.59 -5.85 -3.28
N LYS A 38 -10.83 -5.71 -3.77
CA LYS A 38 -11.11 -5.78 -5.21
C LYS A 38 -10.30 -4.70 -5.92
N GLY A 39 -9.39 -5.11 -6.81
CA GLY A 39 -8.57 -4.22 -7.64
C GLY A 39 -7.12 -4.08 -7.21
N ILE A 40 -6.70 -4.70 -6.12
CA ILE A 40 -5.28 -4.86 -5.77
C ILE A 40 -4.81 -6.16 -6.40
N ASP A 41 -3.77 -6.08 -7.23
CA ASP A 41 -3.22 -7.25 -7.93
C ASP A 41 -2.00 -7.79 -7.20
N GLU A 42 -1.14 -6.90 -6.72
CA GLU A 42 0.11 -7.27 -6.06
C GLU A 42 0.44 -6.30 -4.94
N VAL A 43 0.93 -6.85 -3.84
CA VAL A 43 1.54 -6.10 -2.74
C VAL A 43 2.93 -6.68 -2.48
N SER A 44 3.95 -5.84 -2.69
CA SER A 44 5.35 -6.17 -2.52
C SER A 44 5.92 -5.38 -1.35
N ILE A 45 6.76 -6.03 -0.53
CA ILE A 45 7.31 -5.45 0.70
C ILE A 45 8.81 -5.26 0.50
N ASP A 46 9.31 -4.04 0.73
CA ASP A 46 10.74 -3.79 0.73
C ASP A 46 11.29 -3.98 2.15
N HIS A 47 11.90 -5.14 2.37
CA HIS A 47 12.47 -5.52 3.66
C HIS A 47 13.75 -4.75 4.01
N LYS A 48 14.40 -4.11 3.03
CA LYS A 48 15.71 -3.46 3.18
C LYS A 48 15.62 -2.00 3.62
N LYS A 49 14.44 -1.38 3.60
CA LYS A 49 14.22 0.01 4.00
C LYS A 49 13.62 0.13 5.40
N TYR A 50 13.95 1.22 6.09
CA TYR A 50 13.35 1.62 7.36
C TYR A 50 12.96 3.11 7.29
N PRO A 51 11.70 3.48 7.58
CA PRO A 51 10.55 2.62 7.86
C PRO A 51 10.20 1.67 6.70
N LYS A 52 9.44 0.61 6.99
CA LYS A 52 9.11 -0.44 6.01
C LYS A 52 8.26 0.14 4.88
N GLU A 53 8.63 -0.19 3.65
CA GLU A 53 7.93 0.26 2.44
C GLU A 53 7.12 -0.87 1.79
N LEU A 54 5.93 -0.51 1.32
CA LEU A 54 4.99 -1.37 0.62
C LEU A 54 4.72 -0.78 -0.76
N VAL A 55 4.87 -1.60 -1.80
CA VAL A 55 4.49 -1.26 -3.17
C VAL A 55 3.18 -1.95 -3.48
N VAL A 56 2.13 -1.16 -3.69
CA VAL A 56 0.80 -1.66 -4.04
C VAL A 56 0.55 -1.42 -5.51
N ARG A 57 0.32 -2.50 -6.26
CA ARG A 57 -0.11 -2.46 -7.67
C ARG A 57 -1.58 -2.81 -7.77
N THR A 58 -2.28 -2.13 -8.67
CA THR A 58 -3.73 -2.26 -8.82
C THR A 58 -4.10 -2.50 -10.28
N SER A 59 -5.11 -3.34 -10.53
CA SER A 59 -5.71 -3.54 -11.87
C SER A 59 -6.72 -2.46 -12.23
N LYS A 60 -7.21 -1.74 -11.23
CA LYS A 60 -8.13 -0.63 -11.37
C LYS A 60 -7.79 0.49 -10.40
N MET A 61 -8.50 1.59 -10.54
CA MET A 61 -8.33 2.72 -9.64
C MET A 61 -8.79 2.35 -8.23
N VAL A 62 -7.94 2.58 -7.24
CA VAL A 62 -8.24 2.38 -5.81
C VAL A 62 -7.87 3.66 -5.07
N SER A 63 -8.74 4.19 -4.21
CA SER A 63 -8.41 5.37 -3.43
C SER A 63 -7.39 5.02 -2.35
N VAL A 64 -6.45 5.94 -2.11
CA VAL A 64 -5.50 5.84 -1.00
C VAL A 64 -6.24 5.73 0.32
N GLU A 65 -7.32 6.49 0.48
CA GLU A 65 -8.15 6.47 1.69
C GLU A 65 -8.74 5.08 1.97
N ASN A 66 -9.15 4.33 0.93
CA ASN A 66 -9.66 2.97 1.13
C ASN A 66 -8.55 2.02 1.60
N ILE A 67 -7.34 2.15 1.05
CA ILE A 67 -6.17 1.39 1.49
C ILE A 67 -5.86 1.71 2.96
N GLN A 68 -5.84 3.00 3.30
CA GLN A 68 -5.61 3.45 4.68
C GLN A 68 -6.66 2.92 5.65
N LYS A 69 -7.94 2.95 5.26
CA LYS A 69 -9.03 2.41 6.08
C LYS A 69 -8.91 0.91 6.29
N GLU A 70 -8.57 0.14 5.26
CA GLU A 70 -8.41 -1.32 5.40
C GLU A 70 -7.22 -1.69 6.27
N VAL A 71 -6.10 -0.98 6.16
CA VAL A 71 -4.94 -1.20 7.02
C VAL A 71 -5.20 -0.73 8.46
N GLY A 72 -5.93 0.38 8.62
CA GLY A 72 -6.33 0.90 9.93
C GLY A 72 -7.22 -0.07 10.73
N LYS A 73 -7.99 -0.95 10.08
CA LYS A 73 -8.74 -2.02 10.77
C LYS A 73 -7.84 -3.03 11.48
N LEU A 74 -6.59 -3.16 11.05
CA LEU A 74 -5.58 -4.02 11.67
C LEU A 74 -4.83 -3.31 12.80
N GLY A 75 -5.09 -2.02 13.04
CA GLY A 75 -4.36 -1.22 14.03
C GLY A 75 -3.06 -0.60 13.52
N PHE A 76 -2.81 -0.64 12.20
CA PHE A 76 -1.61 -0.05 11.59
C PHE A 76 -1.94 1.20 10.78
N ASP A 77 -0.95 2.08 10.67
CA ASP A 77 -0.99 3.23 9.80
C ASP A 77 -0.22 2.96 8.52
N ILE A 78 -0.75 3.44 7.41
CA ILE A 78 -0.11 3.39 6.10
C ILE A 78 -0.20 4.77 5.45
N ILE A 79 0.94 5.30 4.99
CA ILE A 79 1.05 6.66 4.46
C ILE A 79 1.62 6.58 3.05
N PRO A 80 1.00 7.24 2.05
CA PRO A 80 1.56 7.28 0.70
C PRO A 80 2.85 8.11 0.69
N LYS A 81 3.95 7.54 0.20
CA LYS A 81 5.25 8.23 0.10
C LYS A 81 5.52 8.76 -1.30
N GLY A 82 5.26 7.94 -2.32
CA GLY A 82 5.58 8.26 -3.72
C GLY A 82 4.54 7.71 -4.68
N ILE A 83 4.40 8.33 -5.85
CA ILE A 83 3.42 7.95 -6.88
C ILE A 83 3.91 6.73 -7.68
N PHE A 84 5.24 6.57 -7.83
CA PHE A 84 5.85 5.51 -8.62
C PHE A 84 7.05 4.90 -7.88
N ALA A 85 7.14 3.57 -7.88
CA ALA A 85 8.41 2.89 -7.59
C ALA A 85 9.38 3.13 -8.75
N ILE A 86 10.56 3.69 -8.45
CA ILE A 86 11.67 3.88 -9.39
C ILE A 86 12.46 2.58 -9.45
#